data_AF-A0A4Q0Z8X1-F1
#
_entry.id   AF-A0A4Q0Z8X1-F1
#
_cell.length_a   1.000
_cell.length_b   1.000
_cell.length_c   1.000
_cell.angle_alpha   90.00
_cell.angle_beta   90.00
_cell.angle_gamma   90.00
#
_symmetry.space_group_name_H-M   'P 1'
#
loop_
_entity.id
_entity.type
_entity.pdbx_description
1 polymer ?
#
loop_
_entity_poly.entity_id
_entity_poly.type
_entity_poly.pdbx_seq_one_letter_code
_entity_poly.pdbx_strand_id
1 'polypeptide(L)'
;MDYIKDLENLLKTDVLVEVTENIKELETNLEKKKNSKELKDELKYMKEVKKYFDDVLLDIENKTITQDQASDILEGLEDMKTDNQEI
;
A
#
# COMPACT_ATOMS: atom_id res chain seq x y z
N MET A 1 -11.14 -19.91 -4.15
CA MET A 1 -10.83 -18.49 -4.34
C MET A 1 -9.62 -18.38 -5.23
N ASP A 2 -9.49 -17.30 -6.01
CA ASP A 2 -8.24 -16.98 -6.70
C ASP A 2 -7.63 -15.77 -6.00
N TYR A 3 -6.86 -16.05 -4.94
CA TYR A 3 -6.33 -15.04 -4.03
C TYR A 3 -5.40 -14.06 -4.74
N ILE A 4 -4.67 -14.54 -5.76
CA ILE A 4 -3.81 -13.68 -6.58
C ILE A 4 -4.64 -12.62 -7.31
N LYS A 5 -5.77 -13.03 -7.90
CA LYS A 5 -6.65 -12.12 -8.63
C LYS A 5 -7.38 -11.14 -7.69
N ASP A 6 -7.80 -11.62 -6.52
CA ASP A 6 -8.43 -10.78 -5.51
C ASP A 6 -7.44 -9.75 -4.96
N LEU A 7 -6.19 -10.16 -4.67
CA LEU A 7 -5.10 -9.27 -4.27
C LEU A 7 -4.78 -8.23 -5.34
N GLU A 8 -4.63 -8.65 -6.59
CA GLU A 8 -4.36 -7.73 -7.71
C GLU A 8 -5.43 -6.64 -7.82
N ASN A 9 -6.70 -7.03 -7.75
CA ASN A 9 -7.81 -6.09 -7.79
C ASN A 9 -7.76 -5.13 -6.60
N LEU A 10 -7.68 -5.65 -5.37
CA LEU A 10 -7.65 -4.85 -4.14
C LEU A 10 -6.52 -3.83 -4.16
N LEU A 11 -5.32 -4.26 -4.56
CA LEU A 11 -4.16 -3.37 -4.66
C LEU A 11 -4.38 -2.25 -5.68
N LYS A 12 -4.91 -2.56 -6.86
CA LYS A 12 -5.11 -1.58 -7.94
C LYS A 12 -6.29 -0.64 -7.72
N THR A 13 -7.36 -1.09 -7.07
CA THR A 13 -8.60 -0.30 -6.93
C THR A 13 -8.70 0.45 -5.62
N ASP A 14 -8.12 -0.08 -4.54
CA ASP A 14 -8.25 0.46 -3.18
C ASP A 14 -6.87 0.91 -2.65
N VAL A 15 -5.97 -0.05 -2.37
CA VAL A 15 -4.79 0.20 -1.53
C VAL A 15 -3.81 1.17 -2.17
N LEU A 16 -3.39 0.92 -3.42
CA LEU A 16 -2.45 1.81 -4.09
C LEU A 16 -3.05 3.17 -4.42
N VAL A 17 -4.38 3.25 -4.60
CA VAL A 17 -5.08 4.51 -4.81
C VAL A 17 -4.95 5.37 -3.56
N GLU A 18 -5.33 4.82 -2.40
CA GLU A 18 -5.26 5.51 -1.11
C GLU A 18 -3.81 5.90 -0.75
N VAL A 19 -2.86 4.97 -0.87
CA VAL A 19 -1.45 5.25 -0.60
C VAL A 19 -0.91 6.35 -1.53
N THR A 20 -1.30 6.35 -2.80
CA THR A 20 -0.87 7.39 -3.75
C THR A 20 -1.48 8.75 -3.43
N GLU A 21 -2.73 8.80 -2.99
CA GLU A 21 -3.36 10.05 -2.55
C GLU A 21 -2.71 10.60 -1.28
N ASN A 22 -2.45 9.74 -0.29
CA ASN A 22 -1.71 10.11 0.93
C ASN A 22 -0.31 10.67 0.61
N ILE A 23 0.43 10.02 -0.29
CA ILE A 23 1.73 10.51 -0.76
C ILE A 23 1.61 11.92 -1.37
N LYS A 24 0.62 12.15 -2.25
CA LYS A 24 0.42 13.46 -2.87
C LYS A 24 0.07 14.53 -1.85
N GLU A 25 -0.73 14.21 -0.85
CA GLU A 25 -1.07 15.13 0.22
C GLU A 25 0.18 15.48 1.06
N LEU A 26 0.97 14.49 1.44
CA LEU A 26 2.23 14.69 2.16
C LEU A 26 3.24 15.52 1.35
N GLU A 27 3.37 15.27 0.05
CA GLU A 27 4.21 16.09 -0.84
C GLU A 27 3.71 17.53 -0.89
N THR A 28 2.41 17.75 -1.06
CA THR A 28 1.80 19.10 -1.07
C THR A 28 2.03 19.82 0.26
N ASN A 29 1.91 19.11 1.38
CA ASN A 29 2.17 19.66 2.71
C ASN A 29 3.64 19.99 2.93
N LEU A 30 4.55 19.16 2.42
CA LEU A 30 5.99 19.43 2.43
C LEU A 30 6.36 20.63 1.59
N GLU A 31 5.72 20.85 0.44
CA GLU A 31 5.96 22.05 -0.37
C GLU A 31 5.60 23.34 0.39
N LYS A 32 4.52 23.29 1.20
CA LYS A 32 4.10 24.38 2.09
C LYS A 32 4.98 24.49 3.34
N LYS A 33 5.48 23.38 3.86
CA LYS A 33 6.30 23.27 5.10
C LYS A 33 7.64 22.57 4.84
N LYS A 34 8.50 23.18 4.02
CA LYS A 34 9.72 22.59 3.41
C LYS A 34 10.73 21.94 4.37
N ASN A 35 10.69 22.28 5.66
CA ASN A 35 11.62 21.78 6.68
C ASN A 35 10.98 20.91 7.76
N SER A 36 9.75 20.43 7.56
CA SER A 36 9.18 19.45 8.49
C SER A 36 9.88 18.10 8.31
N LYS A 37 10.67 17.69 9.30
CA LYS A 37 11.31 16.36 9.30
C LYS A 37 10.25 15.25 9.41
N GLU A 38 9.25 15.46 10.26
CA GLU A 38 8.13 14.53 10.48
C GLU A 38 7.43 14.18 9.16
N LEU A 39 7.01 15.19 8.40
CA LEU A 39 6.37 14.95 7.10
C LEU A 39 7.29 14.25 6.09
N LYS A 40 8.62 14.44 6.17
CA LYS A 40 9.58 13.74 5.29
C LYS A 40 9.71 12.27 5.67
N ASP A 41 9.73 11.96 6.97
CA ASP A 41 9.76 10.60 7.49
C ASP A 41 8.45 9.87 7.14
N GLU A 42 7.29 10.50 7.35
CA GLU A 42 5.98 9.95 6.93
C GLU A 42 5.91 9.72 5.41
N LEU A 43 6.33 10.69 4.60
CA LEU A 43 6.36 10.54 3.15
C LEU A 43 7.26 9.38 2.72
N LYS A 44 8.40 9.22 3.38
CA LYS A 44 9.32 8.12 3.10
C LYS A 44 8.66 6.79 3.43
N TYR A 45 8.04 6.66 4.60
CA TYR A 45 7.30 5.48 5.01
C TYR A 45 6.21 5.12 3.98
N MET A 46 5.37 6.08 3.60
CA MET A 46 4.32 5.85 2.61
C MET A 46 4.87 5.42 1.24
N LYS A 47 6.01 5.97 0.82
CA LYS A 47 6.71 5.55 -0.42
C LYS A 47 7.25 4.12 -0.31
N GLU A 48 7.74 3.71 0.86
CA GLU A 48 8.19 2.34 1.10
C GLU A 48 7.01 1.35 1.05
N VAL A 49 5.87 1.71 1.66
CA VAL A 49 4.63 0.92 1.59
C VAL A 49 4.15 0.80 0.14
N LYS A 50 4.10 1.93 -0.60
CA LYS A 50 3.75 1.91 -2.03
C LYS A 50 4.65 0.96 -2.81
N LYS A 51 5.96 1.07 -2.60
CA LYS A 51 6.94 0.24 -3.30
C LYS A 51 6.74 -1.24 -3.01
N TYR A 52 6.48 -1.62 -1.75
CA TYR A 52 6.18 -3.00 -1.40
C TYR A 52 5.01 -3.54 -2.23
N PHE A 53 3.90 -2.81 -2.31
CA PHE A 53 2.73 -3.24 -3.09
C PHE A 53 2.97 -3.19 -4.62
N ASP A 54 3.79 -2.27 -5.12
CA ASP A 54 4.23 -2.29 -6.53
C ASP A 54 5.06 -3.55 -6.84
N ASP A 55 5.99 -3.94 -5.96
CA ASP A 55 6.76 -5.20 -6.09
C ASP A 55 5.83 -6.42 -6.07
N VAL A 56 4.83 -6.45 -5.18
CA VAL A 56 3.82 -7.51 -5.14
C VAL A 56 3.05 -7.60 -6.46
N LEU A 57 2.65 -6.46 -7.05
CA LEU A 57 2.00 -6.45 -8.37
C LEU A 57 2.92 -6.97 -9.47
N LEU A 58 4.22 -6.65 -9.42
CA LEU A 58 5.20 -7.20 -10.35
C LEU A 58 5.35 -8.71 -10.18
N ASP A 59 5.34 -9.22 -8.94
CA ASP A 59 5.38 -10.65 -8.68
C ASP A 59 4.12 -11.39 -9.19
N ILE A 60 2.96 -10.74 -9.12
CA ILE A 60 1.72 -11.23 -9.73
C ILE A 60 1.87 -11.31 -11.25
N GLU A 61 2.35 -10.24 -11.89
CA GLU A 61 2.55 -10.19 -13.35
C GLU A 61 3.57 -11.23 -13.83
N ASN A 62 4.66 -11.41 -13.08
CA ASN A 62 5.71 -12.39 -13.36
C ASN A 62 5.31 -13.82 -12.96
N LYS A 63 4.15 -14.03 -12.33
CA LYS A 63 3.67 -15.31 -11.81
C LYS A 63 4.65 -15.95 -10.82
N THR A 64 5.37 -15.12 -10.07
CA THR A 64 6.34 -15.53 -9.04
C THR A 64 5.71 -15.62 -7.65
N ILE A 65 4.51 -15.07 -7.47
CA ILE A 65 3.72 -15.20 -6.24
C ILE A 65 2.85 -16.46 -6.24
N THR A 66 2.73 -17.11 -5.08
CA THR A 66 1.84 -18.25 -4.86
C THR A 66 0.49 -17.81 -4.28
N GLN A 67 -0.52 -18.69 -4.35
CA GLN A 67 -1.83 -18.44 -3.74
C GLN A 67 -1.75 -18.27 -2.22
N ASP A 68 -0.84 -18.99 -1.57
CA ASP A 68 -0.60 -18.90 -0.12
C ASP A 68 -0.04 -17.53 0.26
N GLN A 69 0.99 -17.07 -0.45
CA GLN A 69 1.53 -15.72 -0.27
C GLN A 69 0.51 -14.63 -0.56
N ALA A 70 -0.32 -14.80 -1.60
CA ALA A 70 -1.38 -13.84 -1.90
C ALA A 70 -2.43 -13.79 -0.79
N SER A 71 -2.77 -14.95 -0.21
CA SER A 71 -3.70 -15.05 0.93
C SER A 71 -3.12 -14.38 2.18
N ASP A 72 -1.84 -14.59 2.48
CA ASP A 72 -1.14 -13.99 3.63
C ASP A 72 -1.12 -12.45 3.54
N ILE A 73 -0.84 -11.92 2.34
CA ILE A 73 -0.88 -10.47 2.10
C ILE A 73 -2.31 -9.92 2.21
N LEU A 74 -3.31 -10.63 1.68
CA LEU A 74 -4.71 -10.24 1.80
C LEU A 74 -5.17 -10.19 3.27
N GLU A 75 -4.79 -11.18 4.07
CA GLU A 75 -5.08 -11.22 5.50
C GLU A 75 -4.41 -10.04 6.21
N GLY A 76 -3.13 -9.77 5.93
CA GLY A 76 -2.44 -8.60 6.49
C GLY A 76 -3.09 -7.25 6.11
N LEU A 77 -3.63 -7.13 4.89
CA LEU A 77 -4.37 -5.94 4.47
C LEU A 77 -5.72 -5.80 5.19
N GLU A 78 -6.42 -6.91 5.40
CA GLU A 78 -7.69 -6.94 6.13
C GLU A 78 -7.50 -6.61 7.62
N ASP A 79 -6.42 -7.10 8.22
CA ASP A 79 -6.02 -6.80 9.59
C ASP A 79 -5.68 -5.30 9.75
N MET A 80 -4.88 -4.73 8.83
CA MET A 80 -4.61 -3.29 8.78
C MET A 80 -5.87 -2.44 8.62
N LYS A 81 -6.88 -2.91 7.87
CA LYS A 81 -8.15 -2.21 7.68
C LYS A 81 -9.03 -2.29 8.93
N THR A 82 -9.00 -3.42 9.63
CA THR A 82 -9.82 -3.71 10.81
C THR A 82 -9.30 -3.00 12.07
N ASP A 83 -7.97 -2.93 12.26
CA ASP A 83 -7.36 -2.18 13.36
C ASP A 83 -7.70 -0.66 13.27
N ASN A 84 -7.96 -0.17 12.05
CA ASN A 84 -8.42 1.18 11.80
C ASN A 84 -9.95 1.37 11.97
N GLN A 85 -10.71 0.29 12.22
CA GLN A 85 -12.17 0.28 12.42
C GLN A 85 -12.63 -0.04 13.85
N GLU A 86 -11.75 -0.47 14.77
CA GLU A 86 -12.09 -0.62 16.19
C GLU A 86 -12.10 0.74 16.93
N ILE A 87 -13.17 1.53 16.71
CA ILE A 87 -13.60 2.66 17.54
C ILE A 87 -15.13 2.75 17.63
#